data_AF-A0A1H0MYP8-F1
#
_entry.id   AF-A0A1H0MYP8-F1
#
_cell.length_a   1.000
_cell.length_b   1.000
_cell.length_c   1.000
_cell.angle_alpha   90.00
_cell.angle_beta   90.00
_cell.angle_gamma   90.00
#
_symmetry.space_group_name_H-M   'P 1'
#
loop_
_entity.id
_entity.type
_entity.pdbx_description
1 polymer ?
#
loop_
_entity_poly.entity_id
_entity_poly.type
_entity_poly.pdbx_seq_one_letter_code
_entity_poly.pdbx_strand_id
1 'polypeptide(L)'
;MERALDDRSAEGEAARVLVGTALNDDDAEFVEHWCVQIGTRAVPGSPLLGLAGLCLGHAARRFGRLSDEALVLAQSLAVRAEADPTDVDGRALDGYDDVRSFLGLW
;
A
#
# COMPACT_ATOMS: atom_id res chain seq x y z
N MET A 1 -7.13 12.19 -11.13
CA MET A 1 -6.72 11.07 -10.27
C MET A 1 -5.59 11.49 -9.36
N GLU A 2 -4.42 11.81 -9.92
CA GLU A 2 -3.22 12.26 -9.17
C GLU A 2 -3.50 13.39 -8.18
N ARG A 3 -4.29 14.41 -8.56
CA ARG A 3 -4.63 15.53 -7.66
C ARG A 3 -5.36 15.09 -6.38
N ALA A 4 -6.16 14.04 -6.43
CA ALA A 4 -6.83 13.48 -5.25
C ALA A 4 -5.89 12.61 -4.43
N LEU A 5 -4.94 11.94 -5.09
CA LEU A 5 -3.87 11.21 -4.42
C LEU A 5 -2.85 12.16 -3.80
N ASP A 6 -2.70 13.40 -4.27
CA ASP A 6 -1.77 14.38 -3.71
C ASP A 6 -2.38 15.16 -2.53
N ASP A 7 -3.69 15.38 -2.53
CA ASP A 7 -4.39 16.13 -1.47
C ASP A 7 -4.40 15.38 -0.12
N ARG A 8 -3.66 15.92 0.85
CA ARG A 8 -3.54 15.37 2.21
C ARG A 8 -4.79 15.56 3.07
N SER A 9 -5.73 16.43 2.65
CA SER A 9 -6.95 16.74 3.41
C SER A 9 -8.14 15.84 3.04
N ALA A 10 -8.01 15.06 1.95
CA ALA A 10 -9.10 14.28 1.38
C ALA A 10 -8.88 12.75 1.54
N GLU A 11 -8.70 12.29 2.78
CA GLU A 11 -8.36 10.89 3.09
C GLU A 11 -9.29 9.86 2.43
N GLY A 12 -10.60 10.09 2.47
CA GLY A 12 -11.59 9.19 1.88
C GLY A 12 -11.52 9.10 0.35
N GLU A 13 -11.23 10.22 -0.33
CA GLU A 13 -11.07 10.22 -1.79
C GLU A 13 -9.72 9.59 -2.18
N ALA A 14 -8.65 9.87 -1.42
CA ALA A 14 -7.35 9.23 -1.61
C ALA A 14 -7.45 7.70 -1.46
N ALA A 15 -8.20 7.20 -0.48
CA ALA A 15 -8.46 5.77 -0.29
C ALA A 15 -9.17 5.14 -1.50
N ARG A 16 -10.25 5.77 -1.97
CA ARG A 16 -11.03 5.29 -3.12
C ARG A 16 -10.20 5.24 -4.40
N VAL A 17 -9.43 6.30 -4.63
CA VAL A 17 -8.58 6.41 -5.82
C VAL A 17 -7.43 5.42 -5.76
N LEU A 18 -6.76 5.27 -4.61
CA LEU A 18 -5.64 4.33 -4.46
C LEU A 18 -6.06 2.88 -4.77
N VAL A 19 -7.19 2.43 -4.21
CA VAL A 19 -7.74 1.11 -4.50
C VAL A 19 -8.12 0.97 -5.97
N GLY A 20 -8.76 1.99 -6.54
CA GLY A 20 -9.13 2.01 -7.96
C GLY A 20 -7.92 1.85 -8.89
N THR A 21 -6.84 2.59 -8.62
CA THR A 21 -5.58 2.52 -9.35
C THR A 21 -4.94 1.14 -9.19
N ALA A 22 -4.78 0.65 -7.95
CA ALA A 22 -4.11 -0.62 -7.69
C ALA A 22 -4.82 -1.83 -8.33
N LEU A 23 -6.13 -1.75 -8.55
CA LEU A 23 -6.92 -2.82 -9.18
C LEU A 23 -6.97 -2.73 -10.70
N ASN A 24 -6.99 -1.53 -11.27
CA ASN A 24 -7.39 -1.34 -12.68
C ASN A 24 -6.33 -0.66 -13.55
N ASP A 25 -5.34 0.02 -12.97
CA ASP A 25 -4.29 0.67 -13.74
C ASP A 25 -3.22 -0.35 -14.13
N ASP A 26 -2.80 -0.35 -15.40
CA ASP A 26 -1.82 -1.30 -15.94
C ASP A 26 -0.38 -0.78 -15.83
N ASP A 27 -0.19 0.48 -15.44
CA ASP A 27 1.13 1.04 -15.16
C ASP A 27 1.60 0.65 -13.75
N ALA A 28 2.45 -0.37 -13.69
CA ALA A 28 3.01 -0.88 -12.45
C ALA A 28 3.81 0.18 -11.67
N GLU A 29 4.58 1.02 -12.36
CA GLU A 29 5.40 2.04 -11.69
C GLU A 29 4.53 3.14 -11.10
N PHE A 30 3.48 3.52 -11.82
CA PHE A 30 2.50 4.49 -11.34
C PHE A 30 1.73 3.98 -10.12
N VAL A 31 1.23 2.74 -10.16
CA VAL A 31 0.54 2.10 -9.03
C VAL A 31 1.43 2.09 -7.81
N GLU A 32 2.66 1.62 -7.98
CA GLU A 32 3.62 1.49 -6.88
C GLU A 32 4.01 2.85 -6.29
N HIS A 33 4.30 3.83 -7.14
CA HIS A 33 4.64 5.20 -6.72
C HIS A 33 3.59 5.77 -5.77
N TRP A 34 2.30 5.64 -6.11
CA TRP A 34 1.24 6.21 -5.28
C TRP A 34 0.97 5.41 -4.00
N CYS A 35 1.14 4.08 -4.01
CA CYS A 35 1.14 3.29 -2.79
C CYS A 35 2.24 3.76 -1.83
N VAL A 36 3.45 3.97 -2.35
CA VAL A 36 4.60 4.43 -1.56
C VAL A 36 4.40 5.83 -1.02
N GLN A 37 3.98 6.78 -1.87
CA GLN A 37 3.74 8.16 -1.45
C GLN A 37 2.67 8.23 -0.36
N ILE A 38 1.55 7.51 -0.52
CA ILE A 38 0.47 7.51 0.46
C ILE A 38 0.90 6.81 1.76
N GLY A 39 1.49 5.63 1.68
CA GLY A 39 1.92 4.87 2.86
C GLY A 39 3.00 5.59 3.67
N THR A 40 3.85 6.40 3.02
CA THR A 40 4.90 7.17 3.70
C THR A 40 4.39 8.43 4.37
N ARG A 41 3.40 9.11 3.77
CA ARG A 41 2.91 10.41 4.27
C ARG A 41 1.73 10.32 5.24
N ALA A 42 1.02 9.19 5.25
CA ALA A 42 -0.12 8.99 6.13
C ALA A 42 0.31 8.99 7.60
N VAL A 43 -0.52 9.57 8.46
CA VAL A 43 -0.25 9.65 9.90
C VAL A 43 -0.60 8.33 10.61
N PRO A 44 0.05 8.01 11.75
CA PRO A 44 -0.35 6.88 12.60
C PRO A 44 -1.86 6.83 12.85
N GLY A 45 -2.44 5.63 12.74
CA GLY A 45 -3.87 5.38 12.86
C GLY A 45 -4.71 5.74 11.64
N SER A 46 -4.11 6.29 10.57
CA SER A 46 -4.82 6.53 9.32
C SER A 46 -5.12 5.22 8.60
N PRO A 47 -6.35 4.99 8.11
CA PRO A 47 -6.70 3.81 7.32
C PRO A 47 -5.95 3.75 5.98
N LEU A 48 -5.28 4.82 5.56
CA LEU A 48 -4.44 4.83 4.36
C LEU A 48 -3.19 3.96 4.51
N LEU A 49 -2.70 3.76 5.73
CA LEU A 49 -1.52 2.93 5.98
C LEU A 49 -1.81 1.45 5.66
N GLY A 50 -2.91 0.91 6.20
CA GLY A 50 -3.36 -0.45 5.89
C GLY A 50 -3.72 -0.63 4.41
N LEU A 51 -4.35 0.38 3.80
CA LEU A 51 -4.68 0.36 2.37
C LEU A 51 -3.44 0.37 1.48
N ALA A 52 -2.43 1.17 1.80
CA ALA A 52 -1.18 1.20 1.05
C ALA A 52 -0.50 -0.18 1.07
N GLY A 53 -0.42 -0.82 2.24
CA GLY A 53 0.11 -2.19 2.37
C GLY A 53 -0.67 -3.21 1.52
N LEU A 54 -2.00 -3.18 1.59
CA LEU A 54 -2.86 -4.05 0.78
C LEU A 54 -2.68 -3.83 -0.73
N CYS A 55 -2.60 -2.56 -1.15
CA CYS A 55 -2.42 -2.22 -2.56
C CYS A 55 -1.04 -2.64 -3.09
N LEU A 56 0.00 -2.62 -2.25
CA LEU A 56 1.31 -3.19 -2.59
C LEU A 56 1.26 -4.72 -2.76
N GLY A 57 0.51 -5.43 -1.92
CA GLY A 57 0.22 -6.86 -2.11
C GLY A 57 -0.46 -7.13 -3.46
N HIS A 58 -1.44 -6.32 -3.83
CA HIS A 58 -2.08 -6.40 -5.14
C HIS A 58 -1.14 -6.06 -6.30
N ALA A 59 -0.26 -5.07 -6.16
CA ALA A 59 0.75 -4.77 -7.17
C ALA A 59 1.72 -5.95 -7.35
N ALA A 60 2.21 -6.55 -6.26
CA ALA A 60 3.03 -7.76 -6.32
C ALA A 60 2.30 -8.91 -7.02
N ARG A 61 1.03 -9.15 -6.67
CA ARG A 61 0.19 -10.18 -7.31
C ARG A 61 -0.03 -9.95 -8.81
N ARG A 62 -0.28 -8.71 -9.21
CA ARG A 62 -0.61 -8.35 -10.61
C ARG A 62 0.63 -8.33 -11.50
N PHE A 63 1.72 -7.75 -11.00
CA PHE A 63 2.89 -7.44 -11.81
C PHE A 63 4.08 -8.38 -11.56
N GLY A 64 4.03 -9.22 -10.52
CA GLY A 64 5.08 -10.17 -10.18
C GLY A 64 6.40 -9.53 -9.74
N ARG A 65 6.37 -8.22 -9.40
CA ARG A 65 7.51 -7.44 -8.94
C ARG A 65 7.06 -6.27 -8.06
N LEU A 66 7.98 -5.80 -7.23
CA LEU A 66 7.96 -4.50 -6.55
C LEU A 66 9.37 -3.92 -6.57
N SER A 67 9.54 -2.60 -6.47
CA SER A 67 10.84 -2.03 -6.14
C SER A 67 11.22 -2.32 -4.68
N ASP A 68 12.51 -2.14 -4.38
CA ASP A 68 13.03 -2.27 -3.03
C ASP A 68 12.36 -1.30 -2.05
N GLU A 69 12.03 -0.08 -2.48
CA GLU A 69 11.35 0.92 -1.64
C GLU A 69 9.94 0.45 -1.24
N ALA A 70 9.18 -0.04 -2.22
CA ALA A 70 7.85 -0.59 -1.97
C ALA A 70 7.88 -1.84 -1.09
N LEU A 71 8.89 -2.71 -1.27
CA LEU A 71 9.06 -3.89 -0.44
C LEU A 71 9.36 -3.52 1.02
N VAL A 72 10.29 -2.57 1.24
CA VAL A 72 10.63 -2.07 2.58
C VAL A 72 9.40 -1.44 3.24
N LEU A 73 8.61 -0.67 2.50
CA LEU A 73 7.39 -0.07 3.03
C LEU A 73 6.36 -1.13 3.40
N ALA A 74 6.09 -2.11 2.53
CA ALA A 74 5.14 -3.20 2.81
C ALA A 74 5.53 -3.96 4.09
N GLN A 75 6.82 -4.31 4.24
CA GLN A 75 7.33 -4.97 5.44
C GLN A 75 7.19 -4.07 6.68
N SER A 76 7.54 -2.78 6.58
CA SER A 76 7.44 -1.84 7.68
C SER A 76 5.99 -1.67 8.19
N LEU A 77 5.03 -1.56 7.27
CA LEU A 77 3.61 -1.45 7.60
C LEU A 77 3.08 -2.72 8.25
N ALA A 78 3.48 -3.90 7.76
CA ALA A 78 3.11 -5.18 8.38
C ALA A 78 3.66 -5.31 9.80
N VAL A 79 4.94 -4.97 10.04
CA VAL A 79 5.53 -4.98 11.39
C VAL A 79 4.79 -4.03 12.33
N ARG A 80 4.43 -2.84 11.86
CA ARG A 80 3.65 -1.88 12.65
C ARG A 80 2.25 -2.40 12.96
N ALA A 81 1.58 -3.03 12.00
CA ALA A 81 0.26 -3.61 12.20
C ALA A 81 0.26 -4.79 13.18
N GLU A 82 1.31 -5.62 13.16
CA GLU A 82 1.50 -6.70 14.13
C GLU A 82 1.75 -6.15 15.55
N ALA A 83 2.53 -5.07 15.67
CA ALA A 83 2.87 -4.47 16.95
C ALA A 83 1.72 -3.66 17.56
N ASP A 84 1.00 -2.88 16.76
CA ASP A 84 -0.10 -2.01 17.20
C ASP A 84 -1.17 -1.85 16.09
N PRO A 85 -2.28 -2.62 16.17
CA PRO A 85 -3.40 -2.51 15.24
C PRO A 85 -4.11 -1.14 15.24
N THR A 86 -3.84 -0.28 16.23
CA THR A 86 -4.36 1.10 16.27
C THR A 86 -3.45 2.09 15.54
N ASP A 87 -2.18 1.73 15.29
CA ASP A 87 -1.26 2.48 14.42
C ASP A 87 -1.47 2.12 12.95
N VAL A 88 -1.46 0.82 12.62
CA VAL A 88 -1.70 0.31 11.27
C VAL A 88 -2.67 -0.88 11.36
N ASP A 89 -3.75 -0.85 10.60
CA ASP A 89 -4.71 -1.95 10.61
C ASP A 89 -4.20 -3.21 9.88
N GLY A 90 -4.86 -4.34 10.13
CA GLY A 90 -4.45 -5.66 9.65
C GLY A 90 -4.38 -5.83 8.13
N ARG A 91 -4.92 -4.92 7.32
CA ARG A 91 -4.80 -5.01 5.85
C ARG A 91 -3.34 -4.91 5.38
N ALA A 92 -2.46 -4.31 6.18
CA ALA A 92 -1.03 -4.30 5.90
C ALA A 92 -0.40 -5.69 6.03
N LEU A 93 -0.89 -6.53 6.96
CA LEU A 93 -0.43 -7.91 7.11
C LEU A 93 -0.86 -8.74 5.89
N ASP A 94 -2.15 -8.68 5.53
CA ASP A 94 -2.69 -9.35 4.35
C ASP A 94 -1.92 -8.95 3.09
N GLY A 95 -1.65 -7.65 2.93
CA GLY A 95 -0.85 -7.12 1.82
C GLY A 95 0.58 -7.67 1.79
N TYR A 96 1.26 -7.76 2.93
CA TYR A 96 2.62 -8.29 2.98
C TYR A 96 2.66 -9.81 2.76
N ASP A 97 1.65 -10.55 3.22
CA ASP A 97 1.52 -11.99 2.91
C ASP A 97 1.37 -12.22 1.40
N ASP A 98 0.57 -11.40 0.71
CA ASP A 98 0.48 -11.38 -0.75
C ASP A 98 1.86 -11.11 -1.37
N VAL A 99 2.59 -10.09 -0.90
CA VAL A 99 3.95 -9.78 -1.39
C VAL A 99 4.86 -11.00 -1.26
N ARG A 100 4.92 -11.63 -0.08
CA ARG A 100 5.79 -12.79 0.14
C ARG A 100 5.42 -13.97 -0.74
N SER A 101 4.12 -14.23 -0.89
CA SER A 101 3.59 -15.32 -1.70
C SER A 101 3.90 -15.14 -3.19
N PHE A 102 3.61 -13.95 -3.74
CA PHE A 102 3.75 -13.71 -5.18
C PHE A 102 5.17 -13.35 -5.62
N LEU A 103 6.04 -12.89 -4.70
CA LEU A 103 7.45 -12.65 -4.99
C LEU A 103 8.39 -13.78 -4.55
N GLY A 104 7.88 -14.83 -3.89
CA GLY A 104 8.67 -15.99 -3.47
C GLY A 104 9.68 -15.69 -2.36
N LEU A 105 9.29 -14.88 -1.36
CA LEU A 105 10.15 -14.42 -0.25
C LEU A 105 10.03 -15.30 1.03
N TRP A 106 9.82 -16.60 0.86
CA TRP A 106 9.74 -17.58 1.95
C TRP A 106 11.05 -18.33 2.16
#